data_AF-A0A2G8JPS5-F1
#
_entry.id   AF-A0A2G8JPS5-F1
#
_cell.length_a   1.000
_cell.length_b   1.000
_cell.length_c   1.000
_cell.angle_alpha   90.00
_cell.angle_beta   90.00
_cell.angle_gamma   90.00
#
_symmetry.space_group_name_H-M   'P 1'
#
loop_
_entity.id
_entity.type
_entity.pdbx_description
1 polymer ?
#
loop_
_entity_poly.entity_id
_entity_poly.type
_entity_poly.pdbx_seq_one_letter_code
_entity_poly.pdbx_strand_id
1 'polypeptide(L)'
;MGVNSSSLAELNANEYLLQLVGKESIPRTDEFWKKLLSYSFDIPHTTSDARLLEEATVELCKSFAAQNLLTGNFCTLVEIFLERVIALKTYVKTEKNFTYIIHLEAINTLLILLSQQLYIPRIHNKSILLQYFMKGTCSEDAHILIKMLLDNFIKHEECPPELLGKPEESVGLLYGLGAAVAAGLWAVLTLGYGARGDAEGIKEDTAILANQSLLLVLVLTHHFTQEKGLRNPYRKALSTFANSQDGGLPSHMTGQPPPPFKINFTNLYEAFCNHLSDDQSTLLLYSLLHQNINFRTFILARTNIDLLIIPLLRILYDAQEKNSHHIYMALIVLLILSEDDTFNKCVHELMLKHVTWYTERAISEITLGGLIVLVVIRTIQFNMTRMRDKYLHTNCLAALANMSSQFHSLHPYVSQRIVSLFELLIKKHDKIVAQLRPIAAAQREGSLTQDQELEQQDLLSDLAVLEEVVRMVLEIINSCLSNTLAHNPHFVYTLLYKQELFAGFKTHPKFQDIIQNIDTV
;
A
#
# COMPACT_ATOMS: atom_id res chain seq x y z
N MET A 1 -0.28 -40.30 -31.61
CA MET A 1 0.11 -41.64 -31.10
C MET A 1 0.90 -41.39 -29.81
N GLY A 2 0.35 -41.09 -28.64
CA GLY A 2 -0.96 -41.39 -28.07
C GLY A 2 -0.83 -42.43 -26.95
N VAL A 3 0.10 -42.28 -25.99
CA VAL A 3 0.24 -43.21 -24.85
C VAL A 3 1.00 -42.49 -23.72
N ASN A 4 0.29 -41.98 -22.72
CA ASN A 4 0.68 -41.81 -21.32
C ASN A 4 -0.46 -41.09 -20.55
N SER A 5 -1.71 -41.37 -20.89
CA SER A 5 -2.86 -40.95 -20.10
C SER A 5 -3.16 -42.07 -19.11
N SER A 6 -2.84 -41.88 -17.83
CA SER A 6 -3.38 -42.78 -16.80
C SER A 6 -4.76 -42.30 -16.40
N SER A 7 -5.65 -43.22 -16.08
CA SER A 7 -6.91 -42.86 -15.46
C SER A 7 -6.66 -42.25 -14.08
N LEU A 8 -7.57 -41.40 -13.60
CA LEU A 8 -7.43 -40.71 -12.31
C LEU A 8 -7.19 -41.69 -11.14
N ALA A 9 -7.74 -42.90 -11.23
CA ALA A 9 -7.59 -43.96 -10.23
C ALA A 9 -6.19 -44.62 -10.22
N GLU A 10 -5.43 -44.50 -11.31
CA GLU A 10 -4.11 -45.14 -11.48
C GLU A 10 -2.94 -44.20 -11.17
N LEU A 11 -3.22 -42.96 -10.73
CA LEU A 11 -2.19 -41.97 -10.40
C LEU A 11 -1.26 -42.46 -9.29
N ASN A 12 -1.76 -43.26 -8.35
CA ASN A 12 -0.96 -43.85 -7.27
C ASN A 12 0.14 -44.82 -7.75
N ALA A 13 -0.05 -45.42 -8.92
CA ALA A 13 0.87 -46.38 -9.54
C ALA A 13 1.75 -45.74 -10.63
N ASN A 14 1.61 -44.44 -10.85
CA ASN A 14 2.35 -43.73 -11.87
C ASN A 14 3.85 -43.68 -11.52
N GLU A 15 4.69 -44.22 -12.40
CA GLU A 15 6.14 -44.31 -12.19
C GLU A 15 6.79 -42.94 -11.98
N TYR A 16 6.35 -41.90 -12.69
CA TYR A 16 6.90 -40.55 -12.56
C TYR A 16 6.51 -39.90 -11.23
N LEU A 17 5.27 -40.10 -10.76
CA LEU A 17 4.84 -39.59 -9.45
C LEU A 17 5.51 -40.35 -8.31
N LEU A 18 5.68 -41.67 -8.43
CA LEU A 18 6.43 -42.47 -7.45
C LEU A 18 7.91 -42.07 -7.40
N GLN A 19 8.51 -41.75 -8.54
CA GLN A 19 9.88 -41.24 -8.61
C GLN A 19 9.99 -39.84 -7.98
N LEU A 20 9.05 -38.93 -8.26
CA LEU A 20 9.01 -37.58 -7.66
C LEU A 20 8.98 -37.64 -6.12
N VAL A 21 8.16 -38.55 -5.61
CA VAL A 21 7.90 -38.76 -4.18
C VAL A 21 8.92 -39.69 -3.52
N GLY A 22 9.84 -40.25 -4.29
CA GLY A 22 10.85 -41.20 -3.85
C GLY A 22 11.91 -40.60 -2.92
N LYS A 23 12.86 -41.46 -2.52
CA LYS A 23 13.93 -41.13 -1.55
C LYS A 23 15.17 -40.50 -2.19
N GLU A 24 15.21 -40.44 -3.52
CA GLU A 24 16.33 -39.89 -4.27
C GLU A 24 16.06 -38.44 -4.67
N SER A 25 17.10 -37.61 -4.59
CA SER A 25 17.05 -36.22 -5.06
C SER A 25 17.16 -36.18 -6.58
N ILE A 26 16.22 -35.48 -7.22
CA ILE A 26 16.18 -35.34 -8.67
C ILE A 26 16.80 -33.98 -9.05
N PRO A 27 17.91 -33.96 -9.80
CA PRO A 27 18.54 -32.72 -10.24
C PRO A 27 17.62 -31.89 -11.13
N ARG A 28 17.74 -30.55 -11.07
CA ARG A 28 16.96 -29.63 -11.92
C ARG A 28 17.14 -29.87 -13.42
N THR A 29 18.34 -30.27 -13.85
CA THR A 29 18.68 -30.48 -15.27
C THR A 29 18.26 -31.84 -15.81
N ASP A 30 17.63 -32.68 -14.98
CA ASP A 30 17.22 -34.02 -15.39
C ASP A 30 16.06 -33.97 -16.41
N GLU A 31 16.14 -34.82 -17.44
CA GLU A 31 15.08 -35.01 -18.44
C GLU A 31 13.77 -35.54 -17.81
N PHE A 32 13.86 -36.10 -16.59
CA PHE A 32 12.71 -36.45 -15.76
C PHE A 32 11.65 -35.35 -15.73
N TRP A 33 12.04 -34.09 -15.53
CA TRP A 33 11.08 -32.99 -15.39
C TRP A 33 10.31 -32.71 -16.68
N LYS A 34 10.96 -32.86 -17.84
CA LYS A 34 10.26 -32.72 -19.13
C LYS A 34 9.27 -33.86 -19.34
N LYS A 35 9.64 -35.08 -18.97
CA LYS A 35 8.75 -36.25 -19.05
C LYS A 35 7.57 -36.12 -18.10
N LEU A 36 7.81 -35.73 -16.85
CA LEU A 36 6.78 -35.47 -15.84
C LEU A 36 5.81 -34.38 -16.31
N LEU A 37 6.30 -33.26 -16.85
CA LEU A 37 5.44 -32.16 -17.32
C LEU A 37 4.75 -32.46 -18.66
N SER A 38 5.26 -33.40 -19.46
CA SER A 38 4.61 -33.87 -20.68
C SER A 38 3.49 -34.88 -20.43
N TYR A 39 3.41 -35.41 -19.21
CA TYR A 39 2.37 -36.32 -18.78
C TYR A 39 1.03 -35.58 -18.64
N SER A 40 -0.02 -36.14 -19.22
CA SER A 40 -1.37 -35.57 -19.20
C SER A 40 -2.36 -36.63 -18.69
N PHE A 41 -3.22 -36.26 -17.75
CA PHE A 41 -4.33 -37.08 -17.30
C PHE A 41 -5.63 -36.31 -17.48
N ASP A 42 -6.77 -37.02 -17.45
CA ASP A 42 -8.07 -36.40 -17.62
C ASP A 42 -8.35 -35.43 -16.48
N ILE A 43 -8.63 -34.19 -16.86
CA ILE A 43 -8.88 -33.13 -15.91
C ILE A 43 -10.25 -33.43 -15.23
N PRO A 44 -10.33 -33.51 -13.89
CA PRO A 44 -11.58 -33.92 -13.23
C PRO A 44 -12.70 -32.92 -13.53
N HIS A 45 -13.87 -33.35 -14.03
CA HIS A 45 -14.95 -32.42 -14.41
C HIS A 45 -16.12 -32.40 -13.41
N THR A 46 -16.17 -33.37 -12.50
CA THR A 46 -17.23 -33.53 -11.51
C THR A 46 -16.67 -33.56 -10.08
N THR A 47 -17.52 -33.30 -9.09
CA THR A 47 -17.15 -33.46 -7.67
C THR A 47 -16.70 -34.88 -7.34
N SER A 48 -17.26 -35.89 -8.03
CA SER A 48 -16.81 -37.27 -7.93
C SER A 48 -15.38 -37.46 -8.45
N ASP A 49 -15.05 -36.87 -9.59
CA ASP A 49 -13.68 -36.93 -10.13
C ASP A 49 -12.69 -36.22 -9.22
N ALA A 50 -13.06 -35.06 -8.65
CA ALA A 50 -12.21 -34.35 -7.69
C ALA A 50 -11.90 -35.19 -6.44
N ARG A 51 -12.91 -35.91 -5.91
CA ARG A 51 -12.71 -36.84 -4.79
C ARG A 51 -11.81 -38.01 -5.16
N LEU A 52 -11.99 -38.58 -6.35
CA LEU A 52 -11.14 -39.67 -6.85
C LEU A 52 -9.68 -39.22 -7.00
N LEU A 53 -9.44 -38.00 -7.49
CA LEU A 53 -8.10 -37.41 -7.56
C LEU A 53 -7.48 -37.25 -6.16
N GLU A 54 -8.24 -36.73 -5.21
CA GLU A 54 -7.78 -36.58 -3.82
C GLU A 54 -7.43 -37.94 -3.23
N GLU A 55 -8.34 -38.92 -3.29
CA GLU A 55 -8.10 -40.29 -2.80
C GLU A 55 -6.87 -40.94 -3.45
N ALA A 56 -6.67 -40.79 -4.76
CA ALA A 56 -5.53 -41.35 -5.48
C ALA A 56 -4.19 -40.67 -5.14
N THR A 57 -4.20 -39.40 -4.72
CA THR A 57 -2.97 -38.60 -4.49
C THR A 57 -2.62 -38.41 -3.01
N VAL A 58 -3.54 -38.64 -2.07
CA VAL A 58 -3.31 -38.41 -0.63
C VAL A 58 -2.06 -39.13 -0.09
N GLU A 59 -1.87 -40.42 -0.40
CA GLU A 59 -0.70 -41.17 0.08
C GLU A 59 0.61 -40.73 -0.60
N LEU A 60 0.54 -40.32 -1.87
CA LEU A 60 1.67 -39.70 -2.57
C LEU A 60 2.05 -38.37 -1.92
N CYS A 61 1.08 -37.50 -1.64
CA CYS A 61 1.30 -36.20 -0.99
C CYS A 61 1.90 -36.35 0.43
N LYS A 62 1.42 -37.31 1.23
CA LYS A 62 2.00 -37.62 2.55
C LYS A 62 3.45 -38.07 2.45
N SER A 63 3.70 -39.01 1.53
CA SER A 63 5.05 -39.51 1.26
C SER A 63 5.96 -38.40 0.76
N PHE A 64 5.44 -37.50 -0.07
CA PHE A 64 6.19 -36.38 -0.63
C PHE A 64 6.59 -35.40 0.45
N ALA A 65 5.66 -35.01 1.31
CA ALA A 65 5.92 -34.12 2.44
C ALA A 65 6.98 -34.68 3.39
N ALA A 66 6.94 -35.99 3.69
CA ALA A 66 7.90 -36.65 4.56
C ALA A 66 9.31 -36.73 3.94
N GLN A 67 9.39 -37.10 2.66
CA GLN A 67 10.67 -37.36 1.98
C GLN A 67 11.33 -36.08 1.45
N ASN A 68 10.55 -35.04 1.14
CA ASN A 68 11.06 -33.79 0.58
C ASN A 68 12.02 -33.05 1.51
N LEU A 69 11.94 -33.27 2.84
CA LEU A 69 12.91 -32.72 3.80
C LEU A 69 14.34 -33.20 3.52
N LEU A 70 14.49 -34.35 2.85
CA LEU A 70 15.78 -34.94 2.47
C LEU A 70 16.07 -34.76 0.98
N THR A 71 15.09 -34.95 0.10
CA THR A 71 15.30 -34.96 -1.36
C THR A 71 15.30 -33.58 -2.00
N GLY A 72 14.55 -32.62 -1.44
CA GLY A 72 14.37 -31.29 -2.03
C GLY A 72 13.57 -31.28 -3.35
N ASN A 73 12.94 -32.41 -3.74
CA ASN A 73 12.25 -32.55 -5.03
C ASN A 73 11.09 -31.55 -5.21
N PHE A 74 10.36 -31.21 -4.14
CA PHE A 74 9.32 -30.18 -4.18
C PHE A 74 9.90 -28.79 -4.46
N CYS A 75 11.08 -28.49 -3.91
CA CYS A 75 11.71 -27.19 -4.12
C CYS A 75 12.15 -27.04 -5.58
N THR A 76 12.76 -28.09 -6.14
CA THR A 76 13.11 -28.15 -7.58
C THR A 76 11.86 -28.04 -8.47
N LEU A 77 10.75 -28.68 -8.10
CA LEU A 77 9.48 -28.53 -8.80
C LEU A 77 8.97 -27.09 -8.78
N VAL A 78 9.07 -26.39 -7.65
CA VAL A 78 8.68 -24.97 -7.53
C VAL A 78 9.58 -24.06 -8.37
N GLU A 79 10.89 -24.31 -8.42
CA GLU A 79 11.81 -23.56 -9.30
C GLU A 79 11.44 -23.73 -10.79
N ILE A 80 11.18 -24.97 -11.21
CA ILE A 80 10.78 -25.27 -12.59
C ILE A 80 9.40 -24.66 -12.89
N PHE A 81 8.47 -24.72 -11.93
CA PHE A 81 7.17 -24.08 -12.06
C PHE A 81 7.32 -22.57 -12.28
N LEU A 82 8.15 -21.89 -11.48
CA LEU A 82 8.40 -20.46 -11.62
C LEU A 82 8.99 -20.11 -12.99
N GLU A 83 9.99 -20.87 -13.44
CA GLU A 83 10.58 -20.74 -14.78
C GLU A 83 9.51 -20.84 -15.87
N ARG A 84 8.59 -21.81 -15.76
CA ARG A 84 7.48 -21.99 -16.71
C ARG A 84 6.47 -20.86 -16.66
N VAL A 85 6.12 -20.35 -15.48
CA VAL A 85 5.21 -19.21 -15.31
C VAL A 85 5.79 -17.96 -15.99
N ILE A 86 7.08 -17.71 -15.80
CA ILE A 86 7.80 -16.59 -16.45
C ILE A 86 7.87 -16.79 -17.96
N ALA A 87 8.17 -18.02 -18.41
CA ALA A 87 8.19 -18.37 -19.82
C ALA A 87 6.81 -18.18 -20.48
N LEU A 88 5.72 -18.51 -19.78
CA LEU A 88 4.37 -18.43 -20.32
C LEU A 88 4.03 -17.02 -20.82
N LYS A 89 4.43 -15.98 -20.08
CA LYS A 89 4.26 -14.58 -20.50
C LYS A 89 5.12 -14.18 -21.70
N THR A 90 6.26 -14.86 -21.88
CA THR A 90 7.23 -14.56 -22.95
C THR A 90 6.85 -15.23 -24.27
N TYR A 91 6.34 -16.46 -24.21
CA TYR A 91 6.07 -17.30 -25.39
C TYR A 91 4.60 -17.29 -25.84
N VAL A 92 3.66 -17.02 -24.93
CA VAL A 92 2.23 -16.98 -25.24
C VAL A 92 1.75 -15.55 -25.06
N LYS A 93 1.57 -14.81 -26.17
CA LYS A 93 0.79 -13.57 -26.11
C LYS A 93 -0.60 -13.94 -25.62
N THR A 94 -1.17 -13.17 -24.70
CA THR A 94 -2.50 -13.40 -24.12
C THR A 94 -3.57 -13.50 -25.23
N GLU A 95 -3.78 -14.70 -25.77
CA GLU A 95 -4.95 -15.02 -26.57
C GLU A 95 -6.08 -15.28 -25.57
N LYS A 96 -7.08 -14.40 -25.63
CA LYS A 96 -7.51 -13.59 -24.47
C LYS A 96 -8.16 -14.32 -23.29
N ASN A 97 -8.61 -15.57 -23.42
CA ASN A 97 -9.38 -16.23 -22.35
C ASN A 97 -8.60 -17.37 -21.67
N PHE A 98 -8.03 -18.29 -22.45
CA PHE A 98 -7.34 -19.46 -21.89
C PHE A 98 -6.02 -19.09 -21.21
N THR A 99 -5.24 -18.19 -21.83
CA THR A 99 -3.97 -17.73 -21.26
C THR A 99 -4.17 -16.92 -19.97
N TYR A 100 -5.27 -16.15 -19.89
CA TYR A 100 -5.64 -15.40 -18.68
C TYR A 100 -5.89 -16.34 -17.49
N ILE A 101 -6.66 -17.42 -17.70
CA ILE A 101 -6.97 -18.41 -16.67
C ILE A 101 -5.69 -19.08 -16.16
N ILE A 102 -4.78 -19.48 -17.05
CA ILE A 102 -3.52 -20.12 -16.65
C ILE A 102 -2.65 -19.15 -15.84
N HIS A 103 -2.55 -17.88 -16.25
CA HIS A 103 -1.83 -16.88 -15.49
C HIS A 103 -2.43 -16.65 -14.10
N LEU A 104 -3.76 -16.58 -14.01
CA LEU A 104 -4.47 -16.39 -12.76
C LEU A 104 -4.22 -17.57 -11.81
N GLU A 105 -4.39 -18.80 -12.30
CA GLU A 105 -4.20 -20.01 -11.50
C GLU A 105 -2.73 -20.16 -11.06
N ALA A 106 -1.79 -19.80 -11.94
CA ALA A 106 -0.37 -19.80 -11.59
C ALA A 106 -0.05 -18.83 -10.45
N ILE A 107 -0.58 -17.60 -10.51
CA ILE A 107 -0.36 -16.59 -9.46
C ILE A 107 -1.05 -17.01 -8.16
N ASN A 108 -2.28 -17.54 -8.22
CA ASN A 108 -2.98 -18.06 -7.05
C ASN A 108 -2.21 -19.22 -6.39
N THR A 109 -1.67 -20.13 -7.21
CA THR A 109 -0.82 -21.23 -6.72
C THR A 109 0.39 -20.68 -5.97
N LEU A 110 1.09 -19.67 -6.53
CA LEU A 110 2.22 -19.04 -5.85
C LEU A 110 1.80 -18.37 -4.54
N LEU A 111 0.65 -17.68 -4.50
CA LEU A 111 0.12 -17.07 -3.28
C LEU A 111 -0.19 -18.12 -2.21
N ILE A 112 -0.84 -19.24 -2.57
CA ILE A 112 -1.13 -20.35 -1.66
C ILE A 112 0.15 -20.97 -1.10
N LEU A 113 1.16 -21.16 -1.95
CA LEU A 113 2.46 -21.68 -1.52
C LEU A 113 3.16 -20.73 -0.52
N LEU A 114 2.96 -19.42 -0.66
CA LEU A 114 3.57 -18.39 0.19
C LEU A 114 2.70 -18.05 1.43
N SER A 115 1.45 -18.51 1.50
CA SER A 115 0.52 -18.17 2.60
C SER A 115 0.65 -19.07 3.84
N GLN A 116 1.81 -19.70 4.07
CA GLN A 116 2.05 -20.58 5.23
C GLN A 116 1.79 -19.91 6.59
N GLN A 117 1.93 -18.58 6.63
CA GLN A 117 1.66 -17.76 7.81
C GLN A 117 0.21 -17.81 8.31
N LEU A 118 -0.76 -18.19 7.46
CA LEU A 118 -2.16 -18.38 7.86
C LEU A 118 -2.35 -19.59 8.77
N TYR A 119 -1.49 -20.60 8.64
CA TYR A 119 -1.62 -21.86 9.37
C TYR A 119 -0.67 -21.95 10.56
N ILE A 120 0.46 -21.23 10.50
CA ILE A 120 1.43 -21.27 11.59
C ILE A 120 1.77 -19.84 12.03
N PRO A 121 1.19 -19.38 13.16
CA PRO A 121 1.52 -18.09 13.74
C PRO A 121 3.03 -18.02 14.04
N ARG A 122 3.71 -16.97 13.55
CA ARG A 122 5.13 -16.62 13.82
C ARG A 122 6.23 -17.25 12.93
N ILE A 123 5.95 -17.90 11.78
CA ILE A 123 7.01 -18.37 10.86
C ILE A 123 7.54 -17.28 9.88
N HIS A 124 7.75 -16.04 10.34
CA HIS A 124 8.20 -14.98 9.41
C HIS A 124 9.60 -15.26 8.81
N ASN A 125 10.45 -16.01 9.53
CA ASN A 125 11.85 -16.23 9.16
C ASN A 125 12.23 -17.72 8.94
N LYS A 126 11.33 -18.67 9.23
CA LYS A 126 11.61 -20.13 9.13
C LYS A 126 10.89 -20.83 7.98
N SER A 127 10.16 -20.10 7.14
CA SER A 127 9.46 -20.72 6.02
C SER A 127 10.51 -21.22 5.02
N ILE A 128 10.57 -22.54 4.88
CA ILE A 128 11.49 -23.21 3.96
C ILE A 128 11.22 -22.73 2.53
N LEU A 129 9.95 -22.65 2.12
CA LEU A 129 9.58 -22.19 0.77
C LEU A 129 10.02 -20.76 0.53
N LEU A 130 9.73 -19.84 1.47
CA LEU A 130 10.15 -18.45 1.31
C LEU A 130 11.68 -18.33 1.22
N GLN A 131 12.44 -19.12 1.98
CA GLN A 131 13.90 -19.15 1.86
C GLN A 131 14.38 -19.61 0.47
N TYR A 132 13.67 -20.55 -0.16
CA TYR A 132 13.98 -20.99 -1.53
C TYR A 132 13.66 -19.91 -2.56
N PHE A 133 12.51 -19.23 -2.47
CA PHE A 133 12.21 -18.10 -3.35
C PHE A 133 13.27 -16.98 -3.24
N MET A 134 13.85 -16.79 -2.05
CA MET A 134 14.87 -15.75 -1.81
C MET A 134 16.30 -16.16 -2.20
N LYS A 135 16.55 -17.41 -2.58
CA LYS A 135 17.89 -17.96 -2.88
C LYS A 135 17.92 -18.63 -4.26
N GLY A 136 19.12 -18.99 -4.72
CA GLY A 136 19.30 -19.80 -5.92
C GLY A 136 18.76 -19.14 -7.20
N THR A 137 18.14 -19.96 -8.03
CA THR A 137 17.64 -19.64 -9.38
C THR A 137 16.45 -18.67 -9.35
N CYS A 138 15.55 -18.83 -8.38
CA CYS A 138 14.43 -17.92 -8.14
C CYS A 138 14.88 -16.47 -7.87
N SER A 139 16.07 -16.29 -7.28
CA SER A 139 16.67 -14.97 -7.04
C SER A 139 17.14 -14.31 -8.33
N GLU A 140 17.68 -15.11 -9.27
CA GLU A 140 18.09 -14.62 -10.60
C GLU A 140 16.87 -14.15 -11.38
N ASP A 141 15.79 -14.92 -11.36
CA ASP A 141 14.54 -14.62 -12.08
C ASP A 141 13.63 -13.60 -11.38
N ALA A 142 13.97 -13.17 -10.17
CA ALA A 142 13.15 -12.29 -9.35
C ALA A 142 12.75 -10.99 -10.05
N HIS A 143 13.67 -10.42 -10.83
CA HIS A 143 13.43 -9.18 -11.57
C HIS A 143 12.45 -9.34 -12.73
N ILE A 144 12.48 -10.50 -13.41
CA ILE A 144 11.54 -10.83 -14.49
C ILE A 144 10.14 -11.03 -13.91
N LEU A 145 10.05 -11.73 -12.77
CA LEU A 145 8.78 -11.93 -12.08
C LEU A 145 8.16 -10.61 -11.62
N ILE A 146 8.93 -9.73 -10.96
CA ILE A 146 8.41 -8.42 -10.52
C ILE A 146 7.96 -7.59 -11.72
N LYS A 147 8.74 -7.55 -12.80
CA LYS A 147 8.33 -6.88 -14.03
C LYS A 147 7.01 -7.43 -14.55
N MET A 148 6.88 -8.76 -14.62
CA MET A 148 5.66 -9.41 -15.07
C MET A 148 4.45 -8.99 -14.22
N LEU A 149 4.57 -9.01 -12.90
CA LEU A 149 3.45 -8.72 -12.01
C LEU A 149 3.07 -7.23 -12.06
N LEU A 150 4.05 -6.34 -12.14
CA LEU A 150 3.80 -4.90 -12.34
C LEU A 150 3.15 -4.61 -13.70
N ASP A 151 3.56 -5.29 -14.77
CA ASP A 151 2.92 -5.16 -16.08
C ASP A 151 1.45 -5.60 -16.03
N ASN A 152 1.10 -6.61 -15.23
CA ASN A 152 -0.30 -7.04 -15.05
C ASN A 152 -1.12 -5.97 -14.31
N PHE A 153 -0.55 -5.38 -13.24
CA PHE A 153 -1.15 -4.25 -12.54
C PHE A 153 -1.34 -3.03 -13.45
N ILE A 154 -0.35 -2.72 -14.29
CA ILE A 154 -0.42 -1.58 -15.23
C ILE A 154 -1.51 -1.77 -16.27
N LYS A 155 -1.63 -2.98 -16.83
CA LYS A 155 -2.60 -3.26 -17.88
C LYS A 155 -4.03 -3.35 -17.35
N HIS A 156 -4.20 -3.80 -16.09
CA HIS A 156 -5.48 -3.95 -15.42
C HIS A 156 -6.54 -4.64 -16.32
N GLU A 157 -6.15 -5.75 -16.95
CA GLU A 157 -7.01 -6.46 -17.90
C GLU A 157 -8.26 -7.01 -17.17
N GLU A 158 -9.44 -6.64 -17.66
CA GLU A 158 -10.72 -7.14 -17.15
C GLU A 158 -10.84 -8.65 -17.35
N CYS A 159 -11.46 -9.33 -16.38
CA CYS A 159 -11.74 -10.75 -16.50
C CYS A 159 -12.65 -11.04 -17.72
N PRO A 160 -12.31 -12.02 -18.57
CA PRO A 160 -13.15 -12.41 -19.69
C PRO A 160 -14.61 -12.71 -19.27
N PRO A 161 -15.63 -12.17 -19.97
CA PRO A 161 -17.03 -12.21 -19.54
C PRO A 161 -17.61 -13.63 -19.48
N GLU A 162 -17.09 -14.53 -20.30
CA GLU A 162 -17.44 -15.95 -20.28
C GLU A 162 -17.12 -16.61 -18.92
N LEU A 163 -16.13 -16.11 -18.16
CA LEU A 163 -15.76 -16.62 -16.82
C LEU A 163 -16.68 -16.11 -15.70
N LEU A 164 -17.37 -14.98 -15.94
CA LEU A 164 -18.33 -14.35 -15.02
C LEU A 164 -19.77 -14.80 -15.27
N GLY A 165 -20.03 -15.51 -16.38
CA GLY A 165 -21.34 -16.01 -16.77
C GLY A 165 -21.87 -17.14 -15.87
N LYS A 166 -23.20 -17.25 -15.77
CA LYS A 166 -23.86 -18.40 -15.13
C LYS A 166 -23.48 -19.70 -15.86
N PRO A 167 -23.30 -20.83 -15.15
CA PRO A 167 -22.88 -22.09 -15.74
C PRO A 167 -24.04 -22.71 -16.53
N GLU A 168 -24.23 -22.30 -17.79
CA GLU A 168 -25.07 -23.03 -18.73
C GLU A 168 -24.19 -23.77 -19.73
N GLU A 169 -24.21 -25.09 -19.57
CA GLU A 169 -23.82 -26.16 -20.49
C GLU A 169 -22.39 -26.14 -21.08
N SER A 170 -21.61 -27.14 -20.66
CA SER A 170 -20.27 -27.55 -21.14
C SER A 170 -19.10 -26.65 -20.75
N VAL A 171 -18.60 -26.81 -19.52
CA VAL A 171 -17.49 -26.01 -18.99
C VAL A 171 -16.42 -26.93 -18.39
N GLY A 172 -15.26 -27.02 -19.03
CA GLY A 172 -14.11 -27.80 -18.56
C GLY A 172 -13.55 -27.27 -17.22
N LEU A 173 -12.88 -28.10 -16.41
CA LEU A 173 -12.45 -27.73 -15.05
C LEU A 173 -11.55 -26.49 -14.98
N LEU A 174 -10.67 -26.22 -15.96
CA LEU A 174 -9.89 -24.97 -15.93
C LEU A 174 -10.81 -23.74 -15.94
N TYR A 175 -11.93 -23.86 -16.62
CA TYR A 175 -12.95 -22.84 -16.74
C TYR A 175 -13.92 -22.87 -15.55
N GLY A 176 -14.24 -24.05 -15.02
CA GLY A 176 -15.05 -24.24 -13.80
C GLY A 176 -14.33 -23.87 -12.50
N LEU A 177 -13.03 -24.19 -12.36
CA LEU A 177 -12.13 -23.69 -11.31
C LEU A 177 -11.82 -22.23 -11.53
N GLY A 178 -11.53 -21.78 -12.76
CA GLY A 178 -11.35 -20.35 -13.04
C GLY A 178 -12.56 -19.53 -12.59
N ALA A 179 -13.77 -19.97 -12.91
CA ALA A 179 -15.02 -19.33 -12.50
C ALA A 179 -15.36 -19.53 -11.00
N ALA A 180 -15.13 -20.71 -10.42
CA ALA A 180 -15.40 -20.97 -9.00
C ALA A 180 -14.37 -20.31 -8.06
N VAL A 181 -13.10 -20.24 -8.48
CA VAL A 181 -12.03 -19.51 -7.82
C VAL A 181 -12.24 -18.02 -8.02
N ALA A 182 -12.62 -17.54 -9.22
CA ALA A 182 -13.03 -16.15 -9.40
C ALA A 182 -14.23 -15.80 -8.52
N ALA A 183 -15.27 -16.63 -8.45
CA ALA A 183 -16.45 -16.39 -7.61
C ALA A 183 -16.18 -16.52 -6.11
N GLY A 184 -15.33 -17.47 -5.69
CA GLY A 184 -14.90 -17.64 -4.31
C GLY A 184 -13.98 -16.52 -3.84
N LEU A 185 -13.01 -16.13 -4.68
CA LEU A 185 -12.17 -14.94 -4.47
C LEU A 185 -13.01 -13.68 -4.50
N TRP A 186 -14.04 -13.59 -5.35
CA TRP A 186 -14.98 -12.46 -5.38
C TRP A 186 -15.78 -12.36 -4.08
N ALA A 187 -16.32 -13.47 -3.58
CA ALA A 187 -17.04 -13.52 -2.31
C ALA A 187 -16.13 -13.13 -1.12
N VAL A 188 -14.85 -13.49 -1.19
CA VAL A 188 -13.83 -13.14 -0.18
C VAL A 188 -13.38 -11.67 -0.33
N LEU A 189 -13.13 -11.18 -1.55
CA LEU A 189 -12.74 -9.79 -1.85
C LEU A 189 -13.86 -8.81 -1.50
N THR A 190 -15.12 -9.20 -1.72
CA THR A 190 -16.29 -8.42 -1.31
C THR A 190 -16.66 -8.63 0.16
N LEU A 191 -15.90 -9.41 0.95
CA LEU A 191 -16.16 -9.72 2.37
C LEU A 191 -17.61 -10.18 2.65
N GLY A 192 -18.29 -10.79 1.66
CA GLY A 192 -19.71 -11.15 1.77
C GLY A 192 -20.71 -9.98 1.74
N TYR A 193 -20.27 -8.74 1.48
CA TYR A 193 -21.13 -7.55 1.37
C TYR A 193 -21.83 -7.42 0.01
N GLY A 194 -21.44 -8.19 -1.00
CA GLY A 194 -22.02 -8.17 -2.35
C GLY A 194 -23.51 -8.59 -2.46
N ALA A 195 -24.19 -8.85 -1.34
CA ALA A 195 -25.62 -9.16 -1.29
C ALA A 195 -26.47 -8.10 -0.57
N ARG A 196 -25.92 -6.92 -0.25
CA ARG A 196 -26.69 -5.83 0.34
C ARG A 196 -26.47 -4.49 -0.37
N GLY A 197 -27.39 -4.23 -1.29
CA GLY A 197 -27.79 -2.87 -1.67
C GLY A 197 -27.27 -2.45 -3.03
N ASP A 198 -28.20 -2.09 -3.91
CA ASP A 198 -27.97 -1.23 -5.06
C ASP A 198 -27.24 0.05 -4.61
N ALA A 199 -25.92 0.06 -4.69
CA ALA A 199 -25.10 1.26 -4.60
C ALA A 199 -24.75 1.67 -6.03
N GLU A 200 -25.60 2.52 -6.61
CA GLU A 200 -25.29 3.23 -7.86
C GLU A 200 -23.92 3.92 -7.71
N GLY A 201 -22.89 3.40 -8.38
CA GLY A 201 -21.63 4.12 -8.63
C GLY A 201 -20.31 3.42 -8.28
N ILE A 202 -20.30 2.27 -7.60
CA ILE A 202 -19.06 1.50 -7.44
C ILE A 202 -18.92 0.61 -8.68
N LYS A 203 -18.03 0.97 -9.61
CA LYS A 203 -17.59 0.02 -10.63
C LYS A 203 -16.92 -1.14 -9.90
N GLU A 204 -17.59 -2.28 -9.84
CA GLU A 204 -17.03 -3.52 -9.32
C GLU A 204 -15.73 -3.83 -10.07
N ASP A 205 -14.61 -3.92 -9.35
CA ASP A 205 -13.29 -4.13 -9.96
C ASP A 205 -13.13 -5.57 -10.44
N THR A 206 -13.32 -5.79 -11.74
CA THR A 206 -13.32 -7.11 -12.37
C THR A 206 -11.92 -7.61 -12.75
N ALA A 207 -10.85 -6.84 -12.51
CA ALA A 207 -9.48 -7.18 -12.91
C ALA A 207 -8.77 -8.09 -11.89
N ILE A 208 -9.28 -9.30 -11.69
CA ILE A 208 -8.81 -10.26 -10.69
C ILE A 208 -7.31 -10.56 -10.83
N LEU A 209 -6.81 -10.72 -12.07
CA LEU A 209 -5.39 -11.02 -12.31
C LEU A 209 -4.47 -9.89 -11.83
N ALA A 210 -4.87 -8.63 -12.01
CA ALA A 210 -4.11 -7.47 -11.56
C ALA A 210 -4.02 -7.44 -10.03
N ASN A 211 -5.15 -7.68 -9.36
CA ASN A 211 -5.23 -7.69 -7.90
C ASN A 211 -4.41 -8.83 -7.28
N GLN A 212 -4.48 -10.04 -7.83
CA GLN A 212 -3.65 -11.15 -7.36
C GLN A 212 -2.15 -10.91 -7.66
N SER A 213 -1.84 -10.29 -8.80
CA SER A 213 -0.46 -9.91 -9.12
C SER A 213 0.10 -8.90 -8.11
N LEU A 214 -0.70 -7.89 -7.75
CA LEU A 214 -0.37 -6.90 -6.74
C LEU A 214 -0.15 -7.53 -5.36
N LEU A 215 -1.04 -8.41 -4.93
CA LEU A 215 -0.89 -9.17 -3.69
C LEU A 215 0.41 -9.97 -3.67
N LEU A 216 0.72 -10.68 -4.77
CA LEU A 216 1.93 -11.47 -4.87
C LEU A 216 3.19 -10.61 -4.80
N VAL A 217 3.20 -9.43 -5.45
CA VAL A 217 4.29 -8.46 -5.31
C VAL A 217 4.46 -8.08 -3.84
N LEU A 218 3.38 -7.70 -3.16
CA LEU A 218 3.43 -7.27 -1.76
C LEU A 218 3.96 -8.37 -0.85
N VAL A 219 3.51 -9.62 -1.02
CA VAL A 219 4.00 -10.78 -0.25
C VAL A 219 5.50 -10.98 -0.49
N LEU A 220 5.92 -11.01 -1.76
CA LEU A 220 7.32 -11.23 -2.12
C LEU A 220 8.23 -10.11 -1.62
N THR A 221 7.79 -8.85 -1.57
CA THR A 221 8.64 -7.73 -1.18
C THR A 221 8.64 -7.42 0.32
N HIS A 222 7.57 -7.74 1.05
CA HIS A 222 7.42 -7.39 2.46
C HIS A 222 7.84 -8.50 3.43
N HIS A 223 7.79 -9.76 3.01
CA HIS A 223 8.26 -10.86 3.84
C HIS A 223 9.80 -11.05 3.75
N PHE A 224 10.39 -11.65 4.79
CA PHE A 224 11.80 -12.03 4.88
C PHE A 224 12.81 -10.86 4.88
N THR A 225 12.68 -9.91 5.80
CA THR A 225 13.44 -8.64 5.78
C THR A 225 14.42 -8.45 6.94
N GLN A 226 14.44 -9.36 7.92
CA GLN A 226 15.11 -9.13 9.21
C GLN A 226 16.32 -10.04 9.50
N GLU A 227 16.67 -10.99 8.62
CA GLU A 227 17.89 -11.79 8.81
C GLU A 227 19.14 -11.03 8.33
N LYS A 228 20.09 -10.85 9.26
CA LYS A 228 21.39 -10.21 8.98
C LYS A 228 22.09 -10.92 7.83
N GLY A 229 22.23 -10.25 6.69
CA GLY A 229 23.05 -10.68 5.56
C GLY A 229 22.29 -11.15 4.31
N LEU A 230 21.00 -11.52 4.42
CA LEU A 230 20.19 -11.85 3.23
C LEU A 230 19.38 -10.64 2.77
N ARG A 231 19.65 -10.19 1.53
CA ARG A 231 18.85 -9.14 0.87
C ARG A 231 17.76 -9.80 0.04
N ASN A 232 16.50 -9.44 0.29
CA ASN A 232 15.36 -9.89 -0.51
C ASN A 232 15.54 -9.42 -1.98
N PRO A 233 15.69 -10.35 -2.95
CA PRO A 233 15.94 -10.02 -4.35
C PRO A 233 14.74 -9.34 -5.02
N TYR A 234 13.50 -9.70 -4.66
CA TYR A 234 12.28 -9.08 -5.17
C TYR A 234 12.16 -7.62 -4.72
N ARG A 235 12.49 -7.35 -3.45
CA ARG A 235 12.57 -5.98 -2.93
C ARG A 235 13.66 -5.16 -3.64
N LYS A 236 14.83 -5.76 -3.86
CA LYS A 236 15.92 -5.11 -4.61
C LYS A 236 15.48 -4.80 -6.05
N ALA A 237 14.77 -5.71 -6.70
CA ALA A 237 14.22 -5.49 -8.04
C ALA A 237 13.23 -4.31 -8.06
N LEU A 238 12.33 -4.24 -7.07
CA LEU A 238 11.38 -3.14 -6.90
C LEU A 238 12.07 -1.78 -6.65
N SER A 239 13.19 -1.76 -5.94
CA SER A 239 13.91 -0.52 -5.60
C SER A 239 14.84 -0.01 -6.71
N THR A 240 15.14 -0.80 -7.73
CA THR A 240 16.21 -0.47 -8.72
C THR A 240 15.77 -0.44 -10.18
N PHE A 241 14.52 -0.79 -10.52
CA PHE A 241 14.06 -0.68 -11.90
C PHE A 241 14.01 0.76 -12.40
N ALA A 242 14.20 0.93 -13.70
CA ALA A 242 14.31 2.25 -14.34
C ALA A 242 13.16 2.53 -15.30
N ASN A 243 13.02 3.78 -15.69
CA ASN A 243 12.04 4.19 -16.68
C ASN A 243 12.45 3.67 -18.07
N SER A 244 11.49 3.14 -18.82
CA SER A 244 11.70 2.72 -20.21
C SER A 244 11.88 3.89 -21.17
N GLN A 245 11.36 5.07 -20.81
CA GLN A 245 11.40 6.28 -21.63
C GLN A 245 12.68 7.11 -21.42
N ASP A 246 13.47 6.83 -20.39
CA ASP A 246 14.76 7.50 -20.19
C ASP A 246 15.68 7.08 -21.34
N GLY A 247 15.90 8.00 -22.28
CA GLY A 247 16.84 7.84 -23.38
C GLY A 247 18.19 7.46 -22.80
N GLY A 248 18.57 6.21 -22.98
CA GLY A 248 19.66 5.60 -22.22
C GLY A 248 20.97 6.35 -22.41
N LEU A 249 21.42 7.04 -21.36
CA LEU A 249 22.85 7.28 -21.22
C LEU A 249 23.51 5.90 -21.03
N PRO A 250 24.56 5.56 -21.80
CA PRO A 250 25.21 4.27 -21.66
C PRO A 250 25.70 4.11 -20.22
N SER A 251 25.31 3.02 -19.56
CA SER A 251 25.65 2.69 -18.17
C SER A 251 27.17 2.69 -17.89
N HIS A 252 28.00 2.70 -18.93
CA HIS A 252 29.44 2.86 -18.86
C HIS A 252 29.93 4.23 -18.37
N MET A 253 29.10 5.29 -18.43
CA MET A 253 29.53 6.64 -18.01
C MET A 253 29.21 6.98 -16.55
N THR A 254 28.29 6.26 -15.89
CA THR A 254 27.86 6.57 -14.51
C THR A 254 28.45 5.64 -13.45
N GLY A 255 29.19 4.59 -13.85
CA GLY A 255 29.76 3.60 -12.92
C GLY A 255 28.70 2.80 -12.14
N GLN A 256 27.42 2.94 -12.46
CA GLN A 256 26.32 2.24 -11.79
C GLN A 256 25.97 0.96 -12.55
N PRO A 257 25.63 -0.13 -11.84
CA PRO A 257 25.16 -1.35 -12.48
C PRO A 257 23.89 -1.05 -13.29
N PRO A 258 23.71 -1.68 -14.47
CA PRO A 258 22.52 -1.50 -15.29
C PRO A 258 21.26 -1.87 -14.48
N PRO A 259 20.13 -1.18 -14.69
CA PRO A 259 18.90 -1.49 -14.00
C PRO A 259 18.45 -2.91 -14.36
N PRO A 260 17.85 -3.66 -13.41
CA PRO A 260 17.50 -5.07 -13.64
C PRO A 260 16.44 -5.22 -14.72
N PHE A 261 15.54 -4.25 -14.86
CA PHE A 261 14.57 -4.15 -15.94
C PHE A 261 14.06 -2.70 -16.06
N LYS A 262 13.27 -2.44 -17.11
CA LYS A 262 12.63 -1.15 -17.36
C LYS A 262 11.11 -1.28 -17.48
N ILE A 263 10.38 -0.29 -16.97
CA ILE A 263 8.91 -0.13 -17.06
C ILE A 263 8.59 1.29 -17.53
N ASN A 264 7.47 1.49 -18.23
CA ASN A 264 6.98 2.83 -18.54
C ASN A 264 6.38 3.48 -17.28
N PHE A 265 7.08 4.47 -16.75
CA PHE A 265 6.64 5.16 -15.53
C PHE A 265 5.33 5.94 -15.73
N THR A 266 5.05 6.42 -16.94
CA THR A 266 3.78 7.08 -17.25
C THR A 266 2.60 6.12 -17.06
N ASN A 267 2.69 4.91 -17.63
CA ASN A 267 1.63 3.91 -17.50
C ASN A 267 1.46 3.43 -16.05
N LEU A 268 2.57 3.29 -15.31
CA LEU A 268 2.54 2.94 -13.89
C LEU A 268 1.89 4.04 -13.05
N TYR A 269 2.19 5.30 -13.34
CA TYR A 269 1.57 6.45 -12.70
C TYR A 269 0.06 6.52 -12.97
N GLU A 270 -0.36 6.32 -14.22
CA GLU A 270 -1.78 6.28 -14.60
C GLU A 270 -2.51 5.13 -13.89
N ALA A 271 -1.90 3.95 -13.78
CA ALA A 271 -2.44 2.83 -13.04
C ALA A 271 -2.66 3.17 -11.56
N PHE A 272 -1.73 3.89 -10.92
CA PHE A 272 -1.97 4.37 -9.55
C PHE A 272 -3.11 5.37 -9.48
N CYS A 273 -3.18 6.34 -10.39
CA CYS A 273 -4.25 7.35 -10.37
C CYS A 273 -5.66 6.73 -10.45
N ASN A 274 -5.79 5.58 -11.14
CA ASN A 274 -7.06 4.89 -11.30
C ASN A 274 -7.44 3.96 -10.13
N HIS A 275 -6.45 3.41 -9.40
CA HIS A 275 -6.67 2.32 -8.43
C HIS A 275 -6.18 2.64 -7.00
N LEU A 276 -5.91 3.91 -6.68
CA LEU A 276 -5.37 4.31 -5.37
C LEU A 276 -6.38 4.21 -4.21
N SER A 277 -7.66 3.97 -4.50
CA SER A 277 -8.70 3.75 -3.49
C SER A 277 -8.49 2.48 -2.67
N ASP A 278 -7.67 1.55 -3.14
CA ASP A 278 -7.44 0.27 -2.49
C ASP A 278 -6.21 0.30 -1.56
N ASP A 279 -6.32 -0.39 -0.42
CA ASP A 279 -5.25 -0.51 0.59
C ASP A 279 -3.95 -1.04 -0.02
N GLN A 280 -4.06 -2.05 -0.89
CA GLN A 280 -2.93 -2.74 -1.52
C GLN A 280 -2.17 -1.83 -2.50
N SER A 281 -2.92 -1.08 -3.32
CA SER A 281 -2.36 -0.12 -4.28
C SER A 281 -1.64 1.01 -3.55
N THR A 282 -2.22 1.49 -2.45
CA THR A 282 -1.62 2.51 -1.60
C THR A 282 -0.32 2.01 -0.95
N LEU A 283 -0.30 0.75 -0.48
CA LEU A 283 0.90 0.13 0.08
C LEU A 283 2.03 -0.03 -0.95
N LEU A 284 1.70 -0.40 -2.19
CA LEU A 284 2.67 -0.49 -3.28
C LEU A 284 3.23 0.90 -3.63
N LEU A 285 2.37 1.92 -3.72
CA LEU A 285 2.79 3.30 -3.97
C LEU A 285 3.76 3.78 -2.89
N TYR A 286 3.40 3.58 -1.61
CA TYR A 286 4.29 3.88 -0.49
C TYR A 286 5.65 3.17 -0.63
N SER A 287 5.64 1.88 -0.94
CA SER A 287 6.86 1.08 -1.09
C SER A 287 7.76 1.62 -2.20
N LEU A 288 7.17 2.01 -3.33
CA LEU A 288 7.90 2.58 -4.46
C LEU A 288 8.46 3.97 -4.16
N LEU A 289 7.67 4.85 -3.56
CA LEU A 289 8.14 6.19 -3.19
C LEU A 289 9.29 6.13 -2.17
N HIS A 290 9.22 5.21 -1.22
CA HIS A 290 10.27 5.06 -0.21
C HIS A 290 11.54 4.39 -0.76
N GLN A 291 11.42 3.40 -1.65
CA GLN A 291 12.55 2.55 -2.04
C GLN A 291 13.10 2.84 -3.44
N ASN A 292 12.29 3.31 -4.39
CA ASN A 292 12.69 3.56 -5.77
C ASN A 292 12.81 5.08 -6.01
N ILE A 293 14.04 5.59 -5.87
CA ILE A 293 14.35 7.02 -6.04
C ILE A 293 13.99 7.50 -7.45
N ASN A 294 14.22 6.69 -8.49
CA ASN A 294 13.92 7.07 -9.88
C ASN A 294 12.43 7.33 -10.06
N PHE A 295 11.58 6.44 -9.55
CA PHE A 295 10.13 6.59 -9.64
C PHE A 295 9.61 7.74 -8.78
N ARG A 296 10.17 7.94 -7.57
CA ARG A 296 9.86 9.11 -6.75
C ARG A 296 10.18 10.42 -7.47
N THR A 297 11.39 10.56 -8.02
CA THR A 297 11.78 11.75 -8.78
C THR A 297 10.89 11.97 -10.01
N PHE A 298 10.49 10.90 -10.69
CA PHE A 298 9.53 11.00 -11.79
C PHE A 298 8.18 11.55 -11.33
N ILE A 299 7.61 11.07 -10.22
CA ILE A 299 6.33 11.56 -9.69
C ILE A 299 6.43 13.04 -9.31
N LEU A 300 7.50 13.44 -8.63
CA LEU A 300 7.72 14.83 -8.20
C LEU A 300 7.84 15.81 -9.38
N ALA A 301 8.23 15.33 -10.56
CA ALA A 301 8.33 16.14 -11.78
C ALA A 301 7.02 16.24 -12.60
N ARG A 302 5.93 15.58 -12.18
CA ARG A 302 4.65 15.57 -12.93
C ARG A 302 3.81 16.81 -12.65
N THR A 303 3.17 17.33 -13.69
CA THR A 303 2.25 18.49 -13.59
C THR A 303 0.82 18.09 -13.25
N ASN A 304 0.40 16.88 -13.56
CA ASN A 304 -0.95 16.35 -13.31
C ASN A 304 -1.06 15.62 -11.96
N ILE A 305 -0.36 16.13 -10.95
CA ILE A 305 -0.23 15.49 -9.64
C ILE A 305 -1.56 15.44 -8.86
N ASP A 306 -2.53 16.28 -9.25
CA ASP A 306 -3.90 16.28 -8.73
C ASP A 306 -4.60 14.93 -8.88
N LEU A 307 -4.35 14.20 -9.98
CA LEU A 307 -4.92 12.88 -10.20
C LEU A 307 -4.48 11.85 -9.14
N LEU A 308 -3.27 12.01 -8.60
CA LEU A 308 -2.73 11.16 -7.54
C LEU A 308 -3.16 11.65 -6.14
N ILE A 309 -3.12 12.97 -5.91
CA ILE A 309 -3.37 13.54 -4.59
C ILE A 309 -4.86 13.52 -4.23
N ILE A 310 -5.77 13.76 -5.17
CA ILE A 310 -7.22 13.81 -4.86
C ILE A 310 -7.72 12.48 -4.25
N PRO A 311 -7.40 11.29 -4.79
CA PRO A 311 -7.75 10.02 -4.13
C PRO A 311 -7.18 9.87 -2.72
N LEU A 312 -5.93 10.28 -2.47
CA LEU A 312 -5.33 10.26 -1.13
C LEU A 312 -6.08 11.18 -0.16
N LEU A 313 -6.45 12.37 -0.62
CA LEU A 313 -7.24 13.31 0.18
C LEU A 313 -8.63 12.76 0.50
N ARG A 314 -9.27 12.01 -0.40
CA ARG A 314 -10.53 11.33 -0.11
C ARG A 314 -10.37 10.28 0.99
N ILE A 315 -9.30 9.47 0.94
CA ILE A 315 -9.00 8.50 2.02
C ILE A 315 -8.86 9.19 3.38
N LEU A 316 -8.17 10.32 3.43
CA LEU A 316 -7.99 11.10 4.67
C LEU A 316 -9.28 11.83 5.11
N TYR A 317 -10.12 12.21 4.16
CA TYR A 317 -11.40 12.88 4.43
C TYR A 317 -12.45 11.92 5.00
N ASP A 318 -12.50 10.70 4.47
CA ASP A 318 -13.37 9.59 4.88
C ASP A 318 -12.73 8.72 5.99
N ALA A 319 -11.78 9.29 6.75
CA ALA A 319 -11.05 8.60 7.82
C ALA A 319 -11.93 7.95 8.92
N GLN A 320 -13.22 8.26 8.96
CA GLN A 320 -14.18 7.63 9.89
C GLN A 320 -14.61 6.23 9.43
N GLU A 321 -14.58 5.99 8.12
CA GLU A 321 -15.07 4.78 7.47
C GLU A 321 -13.93 3.87 6.99
N LYS A 322 -12.69 4.38 7.01
CA LYS A 322 -11.49 3.67 6.56
C LYS A 322 -10.72 3.03 7.71
N ASN A 323 -9.99 1.97 7.40
CA ASN A 323 -9.10 1.31 8.35
C ASN A 323 -7.95 2.24 8.75
N SER A 324 -7.53 2.20 10.02
CA SER A 324 -6.42 3.02 10.54
C SER A 324 -5.16 2.90 9.68
N HIS A 325 -4.81 1.68 9.24
CA HIS A 325 -3.62 1.45 8.41
C HIS A 325 -3.72 2.15 7.04
N HIS A 326 -4.88 2.21 6.40
CA HIS A 326 -5.04 2.88 5.11
C HIS A 326 -4.88 4.40 5.23
N ILE A 327 -5.43 4.97 6.31
CA ILE A 327 -5.24 6.39 6.67
C ILE A 327 -3.76 6.70 6.85
N TYR A 328 -3.04 5.85 7.58
CA TYR A 328 -1.60 5.99 7.77
C TYR A 328 -0.81 5.92 6.47
N MET A 329 -1.12 4.95 5.59
CA MET A 329 -0.44 4.83 4.30
C MET A 329 -0.66 6.07 3.44
N ALA A 330 -1.89 6.57 3.33
CA ALA A 330 -2.19 7.78 2.59
C ALA A 330 -1.47 9.02 3.16
N LEU A 331 -1.42 9.13 4.49
CA LEU A 331 -0.74 10.25 5.16
C LEU A 331 0.78 10.18 4.99
N ILE A 332 1.39 8.99 5.06
CA ILE A 332 2.84 8.81 4.85
C ILE A 332 3.20 9.12 3.39
N VAL A 333 2.37 8.71 2.42
CA VAL A 333 2.56 9.08 1.01
C VAL A 333 2.54 10.60 0.86
N LEU A 334 1.54 11.27 1.45
CA LEU A 334 1.47 12.73 1.44
C LEU A 334 2.68 13.38 2.12
N LEU A 335 3.16 12.82 3.22
CA LEU A 335 4.35 13.30 3.94
C LEU A 335 5.60 13.20 3.06
N ILE A 336 5.85 12.05 2.43
CA ILE A 336 7.01 11.86 1.53
C ILE A 336 6.97 12.85 0.37
N LEU A 337 5.79 13.11 -0.21
CA LEU A 337 5.65 14.08 -1.31
C LEU A 337 5.86 15.52 -0.83
N SER A 338 5.34 15.87 0.35
CA SER A 338 5.45 17.21 0.92
C SER A 338 6.88 17.63 1.27
N GLU A 339 7.82 16.69 1.40
CA GLU A 339 9.24 17.01 1.66
C GLU A 339 9.93 17.73 0.47
N ASP A 340 9.35 17.69 -0.73
CA ASP A 340 9.93 18.32 -1.92
C ASP A 340 9.34 19.73 -2.19
N ASP A 341 10.21 20.74 -2.27
CA ASP A 341 9.83 22.13 -2.52
C ASP A 341 9.15 22.34 -3.89
N THR A 342 9.52 21.56 -4.91
CA THR A 342 8.96 21.70 -6.25
C THR A 342 7.52 21.20 -6.27
N PHE A 343 7.27 20.06 -5.63
CA PHE A 343 5.92 19.55 -5.38
C PHE A 343 5.09 20.60 -4.63
N ASN A 344 5.62 21.16 -3.54
CA ASN A 344 4.89 22.15 -2.73
C ASN A 344 4.48 23.38 -3.53
N LYS A 345 5.37 23.92 -4.39
CA LYS A 345 5.01 25.03 -5.29
C LYS A 345 3.95 24.60 -6.30
N CYS A 346 4.13 23.45 -6.95
CA CYS A 346 3.23 22.96 -7.98
C CYS A 346 1.80 22.79 -7.46
N VAL A 347 1.60 22.22 -6.26
CA VAL A 347 0.25 22.04 -5.71
C VAL A 347 -0.44 23.37 -5.39
N HIS A 348 0.31 24.43 -5.06
CA HIS A 348 -0.26 25.76 -4.83
C HIS A 348 -0.52 26.56 -6.12
N GLU A 349 0.06 26.16 -7.26
CA GLU A 349 -0.25 26.73 -8.58
C GLU A 349 -1.43 26.04 -9.28
N LEU A 350 -1.71 24.77 -8.92
CA LEU A 350 -2.76 23.97 -9.55
C LEU A 350 -4.15 24.34 -9.02
N MET A 351 -4.94 25.04 -9.84
CA MET A 351 -6.31 25.46 -9.51
C MET A 351 -7.36 24.38 -9.80
N LEU A 352 -8.12 24.01 -8.78
CA LEU A 352 -9.26 23.10 -8.86
C LEU A 352 -10.55 23.91 -9.02
N LYS A 353 -11.26 23.70 -10.13
CA LYS A 353 -12.49 24.46 -10.44
C LYS A 353 -13.69 24.02 -9.59
N HIS A 354 -13.82 22.72 -9.29
CA HIS A 354 -14.96 22.20 -8.54
C HIS A 354 -14.61 20.95 -7.73
N VAL A 355 -14.76 21.04 -6.40
CA VAL A 355 -14.59 19.91 -5.47
C VAL A 355 -15.97 19.51 -4.95
N THR A 356 -16.52 18.41 -5.45
CA THR A 356 -17.90 17.95 -5.14
C THR A 356 -18.04 17.21 -3.82
N TRP A 357 -16.97 16.58 -3.35
CA TRP A 357 -17.02 15.63 -2.23
C TRP A 357 -16.71 16.28 -0.88
N TYR A 358 -16.18 17.50 -0.86
CA TYR A 358 -15.94 18.26 0.37
C TYR A 358 -17.25 18.92 0.82
N THR A 359 -17.80 18.52 1.97
CA THR A 359 -19.19 18.84 2.32
C THR A 359 -19.35 20.00 3.31
N GLU A 360 -18.29 20.40 4.02
CA GLU A 360 -18.39 21.47 5.02
C GLU A 360 -18.65 22.85 4.43
N ARG A 361 -18.22 23.05 3.17
CA ARG A 361 -18.45 24.28 2.43
C ARG A 361 -18.34 24.02 0.94
N ALA A 362 -19.23 24.60 0.14
CA ALA A 362 -19.03 24.68 -1.31
C ALA A 362 -17.81 25.55 -1.60
N ILE A 363 -16.76 24.94 -2.16
CA ILE A 363 -15.52 25.62 -2.52
C ILE A 363 -15.39 25.60 -4.04
N SER A 364 -15.47 26.78 -4.64
CA SER A 364 -15.12 27.04 -6.03
C SER A 364 -13.73 27.66 -6.09
N GLU A 365 -12.90 27.22 -7.04
CA GLU A 365 -11.58 27.81 -7.32
C GLU A 365 -10.64 27.81 -6.10
N ILE A 366 -10.19 26.60 -5.73
CA ILE A 366 -9.17 26.40 -4.69
C ILE A 366 -7.95 25.73 -5.28
N THR A 367 -6.77 26.11 -4.81
CA THR A 367 -5.53 25.41 -5.19
C THR A 367 -5.52 24.00 -4.58
N LEU A 368 -4.87 23.05 -5.24
CA LEU A 368 -4.69 21.70 -4.68
C LEU A 368 -4.01 21.76 -3.31
N GLY A 369 -3.00 22.62 -3.15
CA GLY A 369 -2.34 22.90 -1.87
C GLY A 369 -3.31 23.41 -0.81
N GLY A 370 -4.21 24.32 -1.16
CA GLY A 370 -5.28 24.77 -0.27
C GLY A 370 -6.22 23.63 0.16
N LEU A 371 -6.57 22.72 -0.75
CA LEU A 371 -7.39 21.55 -0.45
C LEU A 371 -6.65 20.55 0.47
N ILE A 372 -5.36 20.31 0.24
CA ILE A 372 -4.50 19.51 1.13
C ILE A 372 -4.58 20.07 2.56
N VAL A 373 -4.38 21.38 2.71
CA VAL A 373 -4.43 22.04 4.03
C VAL A 373 -5.78 21.83 4.71
N LEU A 374 -6.90 21.98 4.00
CA LEU A 374 -8.24 21.79 4.57
C LEU A 374 -8.47 20.37 5.07
N VAL A 375 -8.12 19.37 4.24
CA VAL A 375 -8.31 17.96 4.58
C VAL A 375 -7.42 17.58 5.75
N VAL A 376 -6.13 17.97 5.74
CA VAL A 376 -5.21 17.66 6.83
C VAL A 376 -5.65 18.33 8.15
N ILE A 377 -6.13 19.58 8.12
CA ILE A 377 -6.70 20.24 9.31
C ILE A 377 -7.94 19.47 9.81
N ARG A 378 -8.83 19.04 8.91
CA ARG A 378 -10.01 18.22 9.28
C ARG A 378 -9.56 16.91 9.93
N THR A 379 -8.54 16.24 9.39
CA THR A 379 -7.99 14.99 9.96
C THR A 379 -7.40 15.23 11.36
N ILE A 380 -6.68 16.33 11.59
CA ILE A 380 -6.18 16.72 12.92
C ILE A 380 -7.35 16.96 13.89
N GLN A 381 -8.38 17.70 13.48
CA GLN A 381 -9.55 17.99 14.31
C GLN A 381 -10.33 16.73 14.68
N PHE A 382 -10.51 15.82 13.71
CA PHE A 382 -11.13 14.52 13.95
C PHE A 382 -10.32 13.68 14.95
N ASN A 383 -9.00 13.60 14.75
CA ASN A 383 -8.12 12.87 15.65
C ASN A 383 -8.18 13.41 17.09
N MET A 384 -8.14 14.74 17.26
CA MET A 384 -8.17 15.37 18.58
C MET A 384 -9.47 15.20 19.36
N THR A 385 -10.59 15.01 18.64
CA THR A 385 -11.93 14.90 19.24
C THR A 385 -12.36 13.45 19.46
N ARG A 386 -11.87 12.50 18.64
CA ARG A 386 -12.33 11.10 18.65
C ARG A 386 -11.22 10.10 18.96
N MET A 387 -10.14 10.09 18.20
CA MET A 387 -9.15 9.00 18.18
C MET A 387 -8.04 9.14 19.23
N ARG A 388 -7.62 10.39 19.54
CA ARG A 388 -6.50 10.72 20.43
C ARG A 388 -5.18 10.02 20.06
N ASP A 389 -4.94 9.79 18.77
CA ASP A 389 -3.73 9.12 18.29
C ASP A 389 -2.57 10.11 18.17
N LYS A 390 -1.44 9.83 18.85
CA LYS A 390 -0.27 10.71 18.84
C LYS A 390 0.40 10.81 17.46
N TYR A 391 0.48 9.70 16.74
CA TYR A 391 1.25 9.64 15.51
C TYR A 391 0.51 10.32 14.36
N LEU A 392 -0.82 10.17 14.32
CA LEU A 392 -1.65 10.74 13.26
C LEU A 392 -1.54 12.27 13.20
N HIS A 393 -1.64 12.99 14.32
CA HIS A 393 -1.52 14.45 14.30
C HIS A 393 -0.08 14.91 14.04
N THR A 394 0.92 14.19 14.54
CA THR A 394 2.33 14.52 14.29
C THR A 394 2.65 14.46 12.81
N ASN A 395 2.23 13.39 12.12
CA ASN A 395 2.44 13.23 10.69
C ASN A 395 1.66 14.28 9.86
N CYS A 396 0.44 14.62 10.27
CA CYS A 396 -0.35 15.68 9.64
C CYS A 396 0.34 17.05 9.75
N LEU A 397 0.83 17.40 10.93
CA LEU A 397 1.51 18.67 11.16
C LEU A 397 2.87 18.72 10.47
N ALA A 398 3.60 17.61 10.41
CA ALA A 398 4.84 17.50 9.65
C ALA A 398 4.60 17.78 8.15
N ALA A 399 3.54 17.21 7.56
CA ALA A 399 3.19 17.48 6.16
C ALA A 399 2.86 18.97 5.94
N LEU A 400 2.08 19.60 6.84
CA LEU A 400 1.79 21.04 6.76
C LEU A 400 3.03 21.91 6.96
N ALA A 401 3.92 21.52 7.88
CA ALA A 401 5.17 22.22 8.15
C ALA A 401 6.09 22.21 6.92
N ASN A 402 6.24 21.06 6.26
CA ASN A 402 7.02 20.95 5.03
C ASN A 402 6.49 21.88 3.93
N MET A 403 5.17 21.99 3.78
CA MET A 403 4.53 22.85 2.77
C MET A 403 4.54 24.35 3.12
N SER A 404 4.65 24.69 4.40
CA SER A 404 4.36 26.03 4.92
C SER A 404 5.17 27.17 4.30
N SER A 405 6.41 26.89 3.90
CA SER A 405 7.31 27.86 3.26
C SER A 405 6.93 28.18 1.81
N GLN A 406 6.06 27.37 1.20
CA GLN A 406 5.60 27.52 -0.19
C GLN A 406 4.10 27.79 -0.27
N PHE A 407 3.43 28.08 0.85
CA PHE A 407 2.03 28.51 0.82
C PHE A 407 1.88 29.71 -0.10
N HIS A 408 1.02 29.59 -1.11
CA HIS A 408 0.82 30.63 -2.09
C HIS A 408 -0.67 30.82 -2.37
N SER A 409 -1.11 32.09 -2.41
CA SER A 409 -2.49 32.48 -2.67
C SER A 409 -3.53 31.66 -1.89
N LEU A 410 -3.30 31.49 -0.59
CA LEU A 410 -4.23 30.74 0.26
C LEU A 410 -5.65 31.33 0.19
N HIS A 411 -6.61 30.47 -0.16
CA HIS A 411 -8.01 30.84 -0.22
C HIS A 411 -8.49 31.34 1.17
N PRO A 412 -9.41 32.34 1.26
CA PRO A 412 -9.85 32.92 2.54
C PRO A 412 -10.32 31.88 3.56
N TYR A 413 -11.04 30.86 3.09
CA TYR A 413 -11.50 29.77 3.95
C TYR A 413 -10.35 28.93 4.52
N VAL A 414 -9.30 28.67 3.74
CA VAL A 414 -8.11 27.92 4.20
C VAL A 414 -7.41 28.70 5.28
N SER A 415 -7.20 30.00 5.05
CA SER A 415 -6.63 30.93 6.02
C SER A 415 -7.40 30.92 7.34
N GLN A 416 -8.73 31.01 7.26
CA GLN A 416 -9.61 30.93 8.43
C GLN A 416 -9.47 29.59 9.16
N ARG A 417 -9.37 28.46 8.44
CA ARG A 417 -9.27 27.13 9.06
C ARG A 417 -7.94 26.91 9.77
N ILE A 418 -6.83 27.42 9.24
CA ILE A 418 -5.52 27.39 9.94
C ILE A 418 -5.62 28.13 11.27
N VAL A 419 -6.13 29.36 11.27
CA VAL A 419 -6.27 30.16 12.50
C VAL A 419 -7.30 29.56 13.46
N SER A 420 -8.38 28.95 12.93
CA SER A 420 -9.38 28.27 13.76
C SER A 420 -8.83 27.00 14.42
N LEU A 421 -7.90 26.29 13.76
CA LEU A 421 -7.18 25.18 14.39
C LEU A 421 -6.37 25.69 15.58
N PHE A 422 -5.60 26.77 15.40
CA PHE A 422 -4.86 27.39 16.48
C PHE A 422 -5.76 27.82 17.65
N GLU A 423 -6.89 28.49 17.36
CA GLU A 423 -7.89 28.88 18.38
C GLU A 423 -8.44 27.67 19.15
N LEU A 424 -8.72 26.56 18.46
CA LEU A 424 -9.19 25.31 19.08
C LEU A 424 -8.14 24.72 20.03
N LEU A 425 -6.87 24.70 19.61
CA LEU A 425 -5.76 24.18 20.39
C LEU A 425 -5.54 25.00 21.67
N ILE A 426 -5.58 26.33 21.55
CA ILE A 426 -5.48 27.25 22.69
C ILE A 426 -6.60 27.01 23.69
N LYS A 427 -7.86 26.95 23.24
CA LYS A 427 -9.00 26.70 24.14
C LYS A 427 -8.88 25.38 24.88
N LYS A 428 -8.36 24.35 24.20
CA LYS A 428 -8.11 23.04 24.83
C LYS A 428 -6.97 23.13 25.84
N HIS A 429 -5.92 23.87 25.54
CA HIS A 429 -4.79 24.12 26.43
C HIS A 429 -5.27 24.83 27.70
N ASP A 430 -6.00 25.92 27.57
CA ASP A 430 -6.50 26.69 28.71
C ASP A 430 -7.44 25.86 29.59
N LYS A 431 -8.23 24.97 28.98
CA LYS A 431 -9.09 24.03 29.71
C LYS A 431 -8.28 23.03 30.54
N ILE A 432 -7.22 22.43 29.98
CA ILE A 432 -6.35 21.49 30.71
C ILE A 432 -5.60 22.22 31.84
N VAL A 433 -5.08 23.41 31.57
CA VAL A 433 -4.41 24.25 32.59
C VAL A 433 -5.37 24.64 33.72
N ALA A 434 -6.63 24.95 33.40
CA ALA A 434 -7.65 25.24 34.41
C ALA A 434 -7.98 24.02 35.28
N GLN A 435 -7.93 22.80 34.72
CA GLN A 435 -8.12 21.54 35.47
C GLN A 435 -6.91 21.20 36.35
N LEU A 436 -5.69 21.50 35.90
CA LEU A 436 -4.47 21.28 36.68
C LEU A 436 -4.32 22.23 37.87
N ARG A 437 -4.86 23.45 37.79
CA ARG A 437 -4.74 24.47 38.84
C ARG A 437 -5.23 24.02 40.24
N PRO A 438 -6.45 23.45 40.41
CA PRO A 438 -6.91 22.97 41.71
C PRO A 438 -6.11 21.76 42.21
N ILE A 439 -5.71 20.84 41.32
CA ILE A 439 -4.92 19.65 41.67
C ILE A 439 -3.54 20.08 42.19
N ALA A 440 -2.90 21.04 41.51
CA ALA A 440 -1.63 21.62 41.95
C ALA A 440 -1.75 22.41 43.28
N ALA A 441 -2.92 22.97 43.59
CA ALA A 441 -3.17 23.61 44.88
C ALA A 441 -3.29 22.57 46.01
N ALA A 442 -4.07 21.50 45.79
CA ALA A 442 -4.18 20.38 46.73
C ALA A 442 -2.82 19.69 46.97
N GLN A 443 -1.96 19.63 45.95
CA GLN A 443 -0.58 19.14 46.07
C GLN A 443 0.25 19.96 47.06
N ARG A 444 0.13 21.29 46.99
CA ARG A 444 0.86 22.20 47.89
C ARG A 444 0.35 22.13 49.32
N GLU A 445 -0.92 21.80 49.50
CA GLU A 445 -1.57 21.62 50.81
C GLU A 445 -1.37 20.20 51.39
N GLY A 446 -0.72 19.29 50.66
CA GLY A 446 -0.46 17.92 51.10
C GLY A 446 -1.70 17.05 51.20
N SER A 447 -2.80 17.43 50.53
CA SER A 447 -4.12 16.79 50.60
C SER A 447 -4.49 15.98 49.35
N LEU A 448 -3.52 15.73 48.46
CA LEU A 448 -3.71 14.93 47.24
C LEU A 448 -4.12 13.50 47.55
N THR A 449 -5.15 13.03 46.85
CA THR A 449 -5.49 11.60 46.80
C THR A 449 -4.69 10.89 45.72
N GLN A 450 -4.53 9.57 45.85
CA GLN A 450 -3.83 8.75 44.86
C GLN A 450 -4.49 8.81 43.46
N ASP A 451 -5.81 8.97 43.41
CA ASP A 451 -6.56 9.18 42.16
C ASP A 451 -6.23 10.53 41.50
N GLN A 452 -6.06 11.59 42.30
CA GLN A 452 -5.67 12.91 41.80
C GLN A 452 -4.22 12.96 41.31
N GLU A 453 -3.32 12.16 41.90
CA GLU A 453 -1.94 12.03 41.41
C GLU A 453 -1.87 11.37 40.03
N LEU A 454 -2.67 10.31 39.80
CA LEU A 454 -2.78 9.66 38.50
C LEU A 454 -3.40 10.60 37.46
N GLU A 455 -4.49 11.28 37.81
CA GLU A 455 -5.13 12.28 36.93
C GLU A 455 -4.17 13.44 36.59
N GLN A 456 -3.36 13.89 37.55
CA GLN A 456 -2.34 14.90 37.32
C GLN A 456 -1.29 14.46 36.29
N GLN A 457 -0.81 13.21 36.38
CA GLN A 457 0.18 12.68 35.45
C GLN A 457 -0.39 12.60 34.02
N ASP A 458 -1.62 12.11 33.87
CA ASP A 458 -2.29 12.02 32.58
C ASP A 458 -2.50 13.41 31.96
N LEU A 459 -3.00 14.38 32.74
CA LEU A 459 -3.20 15.75 32.29
C LEU A 459 -1.90 16.46 31.91
N LEU A 460 -0.80 16.20 32.63
CA LEU A 460 0.52 16.75 32.29
C LEU A 460 1.07 16.16 30.99
N SER A 461 0.86 14.86 30.76
CA SER A 461 1.23 14.20 29.49
C SER A 461 0.41 14.78 28.32
N ASP A 462 -0.90 14.91 28.49
CA ASP A 462 -1.79 15.50 27.49
C ASP A 462 -1.44 16.96 27.19
N LEU A 463 -1.10 17.74 28.24
CA LEU A 463 -0.65 19.13 28.09
C LEU A 463 0.66 19.20 27.29
N ALA A 464 1.64 18.34 27.58
CA ALA A 464 2.92 18.34 26.88
C ALA A 464 2.75 18.07 25.37
N VAL A 465 1.94 17.07 25.00
CA VAL A 465 1.61 16.77 23.60
C VAL A 465 0.88 17.94 22.95
N LEU A 466 -0.07 18.55 23.66
CA LEU A 466 -0.81 19.69 23.14
C LEU A 466 0.09 20.91 22.90
N GLU A 467 1.03 21.19 23.80
CA GLU A 467 2.01 22.26 23.63
C GLU A 467 2.95 22.00 22.43
N GLU A 468 3.38 20.76 22.19
CA GLU A 468 4.14 20.39 20.98
C GLU A 468 3.32 20.70 19.71
N VAL A 469 2.03 20.36 19.71
CA VAL A 469 1.14 20.64 18.59
C VAL A 469 0.91 22.14 18.39
N VAL A 470 0.69 22.89 19.47
CA VAL A 470 0.56 24.36 19.42
C VAL A 470 1.82 24.99 18.85
N ARG A 471 3.00 24.53 19.28
CA ARG A 471 4.28 25.00 18.78
C ARG A 471 4.42 24.75 17.27
N MET A 472 4.14 23.53 16.79
CA MET A 472 4.19 23.22 15.36
C MET A 472 3.25 24.10 14.52
N VAL A 473 2.03 24.39 15.02
CA VAL A 473 1.12 25.30 14.32
C VAL A 473 1.66 26.73 14.28
N LEU A 474 2.27 27.21 15.37
CA LEU A 474 2.94 28.51 15.39
C LEU A 474 4.13 28.56 14.40
N GLU A 475 4.91 27.49 14.30
CA GLU A 475 6.02 27.37 13.34
C GLU A 475 5.51 27.39 11.89
N ILE A 476 4.38 26.72 11.59
CA ILE A 476 3.71 26.78 10.28
C ILE A 476 3.28 28.23 9.95
N ILE A 477 2.66 28.93 10.91
CA ILE A 477 2.24 30.33 10.73
C ILE A 477 3.47 31.21 10.46
N ASN A 478 4.50 31.08 11.31
CA ASN A 478 5.72 31.85 11.20
C ASN A 478 6.47 31.60 9.87
N SER A 479 6.54 30.34 9.42
CA SER A 479 7.16 29.96 8.15
C SER A 479 6.44 30.57 6.96
N CYS A 480 5.10 30.54 6.95
CA CYS A 480 4.30 31.18 5.90
C CYS A 480 4.55 32.70 5.85
N LEU A 481 4.53 33.38 7.00
CA LEU A 481 4.79 34.82 7.07
C LEU A 481 6.22 35.17 6.64
N SER A 482 7.21 34.42 7.12
CA SER A 482 8.63 34.72 6.82
C SER A 482 8.97 34.56 5.33
N ASN A 483 8.35 33.59 4.65
CA ASN A 483 8.72 33.24 3.27
C ASN A 483 7.75 33.78 2.21
N THR A 484 6.46 33.92 2.54
CA THR A 484 5.40 34.11 1.54
C THR A 484 4.34 35.13 1.93
N LEU A 485 4.62 36.04 2.88
CA LEU A 485 3.67 37.06 3.35
C LEU A 485 3.02 37.85 2.23
N ALA A 486 3.81 38.33 1.26
CA ALA A 486 3.31 39.14 0.14
C ALA A 486 2.31 38.38 -0.75
N HIS A 487 2.37 37.05 -0.77
CA HIS A 487 1.53 36.18 -1.61
C HIS A 487 0.28 35.67 -0.89
N ASN A 488 0.12 35.95 0.41
CA ASN A 488 -0.98 35.43 1.23
C ASN A 488 -1.77 36.54 1.96
N PRO A 489 -2.37 37.50 1.25
CA PRO A 489 -3.07 38.63 1.89
C PRO A 489 -4.25 38.21 2.77
N HIS A 490 -4.99 37.17 2.38
CA HIS A 490 -6.09 36.64 3.18
C HIS A 490 -5.64 36.03 4.49
N PHE A 491 -4.44 35.41 4.49
CA PHE A 491 -3.87 34.82 5.69
C PHE A 491 -3.43 35.89 6.67
N VAL A 492 -2.70 36.90 6.19
CA VAL A 492 -2.31 38.08 6.96
C VAL A 492 -3.54 38.77 7.56
N TYR A 493 -4.58 39.02 6.74
CA TYR A 493 -5.82 39.63 7.22
C TYR A 493 -6.47 38.82 8.35
N THR A 494 -6.54 37.50 8.20
CA THR A 494 -7.15 36.61 9.21
C THR A 494 -6.37 36.63 10.52
N LEU A 495 -5.03 36.65 10.46
CA LEU A 495 -4.16 36.73 11.63
C LEU A 495 -4.35 38.06 12.36
N LEU A 496 -4.36 39.19 11.64
CA LEU A 496 -4.61 40.51 12.22
C LEU A 496 -6.00 40.61 12.87
N TYR A 497 -7.02 40.04 12.22
CA TYR A 497 -8.39 40.00 12.76
C TYR A 497 -8.47 39.18 14.07
N LYS A 498 -7.58 38.20 14.26
CA LYS A 498 -7.53 37.31 15.42
C LYS A 498 -6.26 37.47 16.26
N GLN A 499 -5.61 38.64 16.20
CA GLN A 499 -4.33 38.89 16.89
C GLN A 499 -4.37 38.66 18.40
N GLU A 500 -5.54 38.81 19.02
CA GLU A 500 -5.75 38.59 20.46
C GLU A 500 -5.40 37.16 20.90
N LEU A 501 -5.51 36.17 19.99
CA LEU A 501 -5.16 34.78 20.28
C LEU A 501 -3.68 34.60 20.68
N PHE A 502 -2.80 35.48 20.20
CA PHE A 502 -1.36 35.40 20.45
C PHE A 502 -0.94 36.10 21.75
N ALA A 503 -1.78 37.01 22.28
CA ALA A 503 -1.44 37.84 23.43
C ALA A 503 -1.19 37.01 24.70
N GLY A 504 -1.97 35.95 24.91
CA GLY A 504 -1.88 35.08 26.10
C GLY A 504 -0.59 34.26 26.21
N PHE A 505 0.15 34.12 25.10
CA PHE A 505 1.32 33.25 25.02
C PHE A 505 2.65 34.00 24.87
N LYS A 506 2.62 35.34 24.85
CA LYS A 506 3.85 36.17 24.74
C LYS A 506 4.86 35.91 25.86
N THR A 507 4.40 35.46 27.02
CA THR A 507 5.23 35.14 28.19
C THR A 507 5.44 33.64 28.39
N HIS A 508 4.89 32.80 27.51
CA HIS A 508 5.00 31.35 27.65
C HIS A 508 6.36 30.87 27.13
N PRO A 509 7.17 30.16 27.94
CA PRO A 509 8.56 29.86 27.61
C PRO A 509 8.72 29.00 26.35
N LYS A 510 7.71 28.21 25.99
CA LYS A 510 7.73 27.37 24.77
C LYS A 510 7.32 28.09 23.48
N PHE A 511 6.72 29.28 23.57
CA PHE A 511 6.11 29.95 22.41
C PHE A 511 6.59 31.39 22.21
N GLN A 512 7.19 32.00 23.23
CA GLN A 512 7.61 33.40 23.24
C GLN A 512 8.53 33.75 22.06
N ASP A 513 9.48 32.88 21.74
CA ASP A 513 10.43 33.02 20.63
C ASP A 513 9.71 33.13 19.27
N ILE A 514 8.76 32.23 19.02
CA ILE A 514 8.03 32.18 17.74
C ILE A 514 7.04 33.35 17.64
N ILE A 515 6.33 33.66 18.72
CA ILE A 515 5.36 34.77 18.74
C ILE A 515 6.07 36.11 18.54
N GLN A 516 7.24 36.31 19.14
CA GLN A 516 8.03 37.52 18.92
C GLN A 516 8.43 37.66 17.45
N ASN A 517 8.79 36.55 16.78
CA ASN A 517 9.10 36.58 15.36
C ASN A 517 7.87 36.93 14.51
N ILE A 518 6.72 36.31 14.80
CA ILE A 518 5.43 36.61 14.13
C ILE A 518 5.03 38.08 14.31
N ASP A 519 5.26 38.68 15.50
CA ASP A 519 4.99 40.09 15.75
C ASP A 519 5.96 41.03 14.99
N THR A 520 7.14 40.53 14.62
CA THR A 520 8.21 41.32 13.96
C THR A 520 8.04 41.36 12.45
N VAL A 521 7.63 40.23 11.86
CA VAL A 521 7.36 40.06 10.42
C VAL A 521 6.05 40.76 10.05
#